data_AF-A0AAV5JDY3-F1
#
_entry.id   AF-A0AAV5JDY3-F1
#
_cell.length_a   1.000
_cell.length_b   1.000
_cell.length_c   1.000
_cell.angle_alpha   90.00
_cell.angle_beta   90.00
_cell.angle_gamma   90.00
#
_symmetry.space_group_name_H-M   'P 1'
#
loop_
_entity.id
_entity.type
_entity.pdbx_description
1 polymer ?
#
loop_
_entity_poly.entity_id
_entity_poly.type
_entity_poly.pdbx_seq_one_letter_code
_entity_poly.pdbx_strand_id
1 'polypeptide(L)'
;MRSKKFDGFIDLDSYDSLALKLKGDGRCYISTIYTENWVNSPGQQEDNSWQAFVFVPRDNWYIAKVIAMLQYILMHLKMCHL
;
A
#
# COMPACT_ATOMS: atom_id res chain seq x y z
N MET A 1 -6.33 2.69 8.13
CA MET A 1 -5.88 3.50 6.96
C MET A 1 -6.56 4.86 6.97
N ARG A 2 -5.81 5.97 6.81
CA ARG A 2 -6.41 7.32 6.74
C ARG A 2 -7.17 7.51 5.42
N SER A 3 -8.38 8.04 5.47
CA SER A 3 -9.22 8.29 4.30
C SER A 3 -9.86 9.68 4.34
N LYS A 4 -9.63 10.45 3.27
CA LYS A 4 -10.27 11.76 3.09
C LYS A 4 -11.79 11.65 2.92
N LYS A 5 -12.28 10.54 2.36
CA LYS A 5 -13.73 10.35 2.11
C LYS A 5 -14.52 10.22 3.41
N PHE A 6 -13.93 9.59 4.42
CA PHE A 6 -14.58 9.32 5.70
C PHE A 6 -14.12 10.28 6.81
N ASP A 7 -13.37 11.32 6.45
CA ASP A 7 -12.78 12.31 7.37
C ASP A 7 -12.15 11.67 8.62
N GLY A 8 -11.33 10.63 8.41
CA GLY A 8 -10.84 9.81 9.51
C GLY A 8 -10.13 8.54 9.06
N PHE A 9 -10.29 7.47 9.85
CA PHE A 9 -9.66 6.17 9.60
C PHE A 9 -10.69 5.11 9.22
N ILE A 10 -10.28 4.25 8.30
CA ILE A 10 -10.96 2.99 8.00
C ILE A 10 -10.17 1.88 8.66
N ASP A 11 -10.86 1.07 9.47
CA ASP A 11 -10.33 -0.20 9.95
C ASP A 11 -10.31 -1.22 8.80
N LEU A 12 -9.13 -1.81 8.57
CA LEU A 12 -8.91 -2.75 7.48
C LEU A 12 -9.05 -4.21 7.92
N ASP A 13 -9.26 -4.51 9.21
CA ASP A 13 -9.26 -5.88 9.75
C ASP A 13 -10.29 -6.81 9.09
N SER A 14 -11.46 -6.27 8.76
CA SER A 14 -12.53 -7.04 8.08
C SER A 14 -12.32 -7.23 6.57
N TYR A 15 -11.24 -6.71 6.00
CA TYR A 15 -10.96 -6.75 4.56
C TYR A 15 -9.76 -7.63 4.25
N ASP A 16 -9.87 -8.47 3.22
CA ASP A 16 -8.80 -9.38 2.77
C ASP A 16 -7.96 -8.80 1.61
N SER A 17 -8.45 -7.73 0.99
CA SER A 17 -7.92 -7.20 -0.25
C SER A 17 -8.19 -5.71 -0.43
N LEU A 18 -7.29 -5.06 -1.16
CA LEU A 18 -7.40 -3.67 -1.59
C LEU A 18 -7.37 -3.63 -3.12
N ALA A 19 -8.29 -2.88 -3.73
CA ALA A 19 -8.39 -2.76 -5.18
C ALA A 19 -8.28 -1.30 -5.62
N LEU A 20 -7.37 -1.03 -6.56
CA LEU A 20 -7.16 0.28 -7.16
C LEU A 20 -7.55 0.23 -8.65
N LYS A 21 -8.56 0.99 -9.05
CA LYS A 21 -8.91 1.18 -10.46
C LYS A 21 -8.17 2.39 -11.02
N LEU A 22 -7.33 2.17 -12.02
CA LEU A 22 -6.41 3.17 -12.56
C LEU A 22 -6.48 3.16 -14.09
N LYS A 23 -6.33 4.33 -14.72
CA LYS A 23 -6.10 4.45 -16.16
C LYS A 23 -4.61 4.68 -16.38
N GLY A 24 -3.95 3.80 -17.13
CA GLY A 24 -2.52 3.94 -17.37
C GLY A 24 -2.18 5.10 -18.31
N ASP A 25 -1.05 5.74 -18.07
CA ASP A 25 -0.45 6.74 -18.96
C ASP A 25 0.93 6.28 -19.52
N GLY A 26 1.34 5.06 -19.16
CA GLY A 26 2.63 4.47 -19.50
C GLY A 26 3.72 4.66 -18.44
N ARG A 27 3.41 5.24 -17.28
CA ARG A 27 4.35 5.38 -16.16
C ARG A 27 4.21 4.27 -15.12
N CYS A 28 5.26 4.13 -14.30
CA CYS A 28 5.23 3.35 -13.07
C CYS A 28 4.89 4.27 -11.90
N TYR A 29 3.98 3.84 -11.05
CA TYR A 29 3.59 4.55 -9.84
C TYR A 29 3.91 3.71 -8.60
N ILE A 30 4.07 4.38 -7.47
CA ILE A 30 4.14 3.72 -6.17
C ILE A 30 2.82 4.01 -5.46
N SER A 31 2.08 2.95 -5.13
CA SER A 31 0.97 3.04 -4.19
C SER A 31 1.53 2.91 -2.78
N THR A 32 1.29 3.91 -1.93
CA THR A 32 1.70 3.90 -0.52
C THR A 32 0.46 3.94 0.36
N ILE A 33 0.35 3.01 1.29
CA ILE A 33 -0.71 2.97 2.31
C ILE A 33 -0.07 3.31 3.66
N TYR A 34 -0.58 4.37 4.29
CA TYR A 34 -0.20 4.75 5.65
C TYR A 34 -1.15 4.12 6.66
N THR A 35 -0.59 3.40 7.61
CA THR A 35 -1.29 2.75 8.71
C THR A 35 -0.73 3.22 10.04
N GLU A 36 -1.61 3.65 10.94
CA GLU A 36 -1.25 3.79 12.34
C GLU A 36 -1.08 2.38 12.93
N ASN A 37 0.07 2.10 13.57
CA ASN A 37 0.35 0.94 14.42
C ASN A 37 0.38 -0.49 13.82
N TRP A 38 1.31 -0.85 12.92
CA TRP A 38 1.51 -2.28 12.64
C TRP A 38 2.93 -2.85 12.79
N VAL A 39 4.04 -2.14 12.57
CA VAL A 39 5.38 -2.71 12.86
C VAL A 39 6.44 -1.61 13.06
N ASN A 40 6.27 -0.72 14.04
CA ASN A 40 7.38 0.15 14.43
C ASN A 40 8.26 -0.53 15.46
N SER A 41 9.57 -0.31 15.37
CA SER A 41 10.45 -0.49 16.52
C SER A 41 9.89 0.28 17.72
N PRO A 42 9.94 -0.28 18.94
CA PRO A 42 9.44 0.39 20.14
C PRO A 42 9.95 1.83 20.24
N GLY A 43 9.05 2.79 20.48
CA GLY A 43 9.38 4.21 20.69
C GLY A 43 9.39 5.10 19.44
N GLN A 44 9.09 4.57 18.25
CA GLN A 44 8.97 5.38 17.03
C GLN A 44 7.49 5.72 16.75
N GLN A 45 7.19 7.02 16.67
CA GLN A 45 5.85 7.56 16.39
C GLN A 45 5.56 7.72 14.87
N GLU A 46 6.39 7.18 14.00
CA GLU A 46 6.21 7.33 12.55
C GLU A 46 5.04 6.46 12.04
N ASP A 47 4.33 6.90 11.01
CA ASP A 47 3.33 6.05 10.36
C ASP A 47 4.02 4.87 9.64
N ASN A 48 3.49 3.65 9.79
CA ASN A 48 3.94 2.53 8.98
C ASN A 48 3.48 2.73 7.53
N SER A 49 4.36 2.44 6.57
CA SER A 49 4.03 2.55 5.16
C SER A 49 4.18 1.20 4.45
N TRP A 50 3.13 0.81 3.73
CA TRP A 50 3.13 -0.35 2.84
C TRP A 50 3.18 0.16 1.40
N GLN A 51 4.13 -0.32 0.62
CA GLN A 51 4.38 0.19 -0.73
C GLN A 51 4.30 -0.91 -1.79
N ALA A 52 3.70 -0.60 -2.92
CA ALA A 52 3.67 -1.47 -4.09
C ALA A 52 3.90 -0.65 -5.36
N PHE A 53 4.72 -1.18 -6.28
CA PHE A 53 4.83 -0.64 -7.62
C PHE A 53 3.61 -1.03 -8.46
N VAL A 54 3.08 -0.08 -9.22
CA VAL A 54 1.90 -0.25 -10.05
C VAL A 54 2.25 0.16 -11.48
N PHE A 55 2.11 -0.79 -12.39
CA PHE A 55 2.33 -0.61 -13.81
C PHE A 55 1.00 -0.82 -14.55
N VAL A 56 0.54 0.18 -15.29
CA VAL A 56 -0.68 0.07 -16.10
C VAL A 56 -0.38 0.53 -17.52
N PRO A 57 -0.65 -0.29 -18.56
CA PRO A 57 -0.46 0.10 -19.94
C PRO A 57 -1.21 1.40 -20.29
N ARG A 58 -0.60 2.24 -21.12
CA ARG A 58 -1.19 3.51 -21.54
C ARG A 58 -2.59 3.30 -22.11
N ASP A 59 -3.50 4.18 -21.74
CA ASP A 59 -4.90 4.25 -22.15
C ASP A 59 -5.79 3.06 -21.77
N ASN A 60 -5.27 2.12 -20.97
CA ASN A 60 -6.04 0.99 -20.47
C ASN A 60 -6.53 1.25 -19.04
N TRP A 61 -7.79 0.89 -18.79
CA TRP A 61 -8.31 0.77 -17.44
C TRP A 61 -7.91 -0.57 -16.85
N TYR A 62 -7.35 -0.55 -15.66
CA TYR A 62 -6.94 -1.76 -14.95
C TYR A 62 -7.35 -1.70 -13.48
N ILE A 63 -7.63 -2.86 -12.89
CA ILE A 63 -7.90 -3.00 -11.46
C ILE A 63 -6.70 -3.75 -10.84
N ALA A 64 -5.82 -3.00 -10.19
CA ALA A 64 -4.73 -3.58 -9.40
C ALA A 64 -5.29 -4.07 -8.06
N LYS A 65 -5.22 -5.37 -7.80
CA LYS A 65 -5.64 -5.97 -6.52
C LYS A 65 -4.41 -6.36 -5.70
N VAL A 66 -4.37 -5.87 -4.47
CA VAL A 66 -3.42 -6.26 -3.44
C VAL A 66 -4.16 -7.21 -2.51
N ILE A 67 -3.76 -8.48 -2.48
CA ILE A 67 -4.36 -9.50 -1.61
C ILE A 67 -3.35 -9.77 -0.50
N ALA A 68 -3.81 -9.75 0.75
CA ALA A 68 -2.97 -9.84 1.96
C ALA A 68 -2.04 -11.07 2.00
N MET A 69 -2.29 -12.09 1.16
CA MET A 69 -1.49 -13.32 1.12
C MET A 69 -0.36 -13.34 0.07
N LEU A 70 -0.17 -12.28 -0.71
CA LEU A 70 0.81 -12.25 -1.83
C LEU A 70 1.90 -11.17 -1.66
N GLN A 71 2.25 -10.80 -0.42
CA GLN A 71 3.24 -9.76 -0.10
C GLN A 71 4.57 -10.30 0.45
N TYR A 72 5.05 -11.43 -0.06
CA TYR A 72 6.51 -11.70 -0.06
C TYR A 72 7.28 -10.83 -1.06
N ILE A 73 6.62 -9.87 -1.73
CA ILE A 73 7.24 -8.98 -2.70
C ILE A 73 7.38 -7.60 -2.05
N LEU A 74 8.61 -7.33 -1.60
CA LEU A 74 9.17 -6.05 -1.12
C LEU A 74 9.07 -5.69 0.38
N MET A 75 9.07 -6.66 1.28
CA MET A 75 9.44 -6.42 2.70
C MET A 75 10.91 -6.77 3.01
N HIS A 76 11.81 -6.62 2.03
CA HIS A 76 13.26 -6.71 2.23
C HIS A 76 13.96 -5.52 1.57
N LEU A 77 14.04 -4.40 2.27
CA LEU A 77 15.13 -3.42 2.04
C LEU A 77 15.43 -2.49 3.23
N LYS A 78 14.94 -2.77 4.44
CA LYS A 78 15.37 -2.05 5.65
C LYS A 78 15.58 -2.90 6.91
N MET A 79 15.80 -4.21 6.76
CA MET A 79 16.33 -5.04 7.83
C MET A 79 17.39 -5.98 7.27
N CYS A 80 18.62 -5.47 7.17
CA CYS A 80 19.92 -6.15 7.33
C CYS A 80 21.01 -5.27 6.68
N HIS A 81 21.95 -4.84 7.52
CA HIS A 81 23.18 -4.10 7.23
C HIS A 81 23.06 -2.62 6.83
N LEU A 82 23.04 -1.76 7.86
CA LEU A 82 24.19 -0.91 8.23
C LEU A 82 24.16 -0.67 9.75
#